data_AF-A0A6G3XZS3-F1
#
_entry.id   AF-A0A6G3XZS3-F1
#
_cell.length_a   1.000
_cell.length_b   1.000
_cell.length_c   1.000
_cell.angle_alpha   90.00
_cell.angle_beta   90.00
_cell.angle_gamma   90.00
#
_symmetry.space_group_name_H-M   'P 1'
#
loop_
_entity.id
_entity.type
_entity.pdbx_description
1 polymer ?
#
loop_
_entity_poly.entity_id
_entity_poly.type
_entity_poly.pdbx_seq_one_letter_code
_entity_poly.pdbx_strand_id
1 'polypeptide(L)'
;KLCPIHKKPVELLKEENYFFKLSEYGPKLLEFYAANPGFIQPESARNEVVNFVEQGLQDLSISRSTFDWGVPVPWDDKHVIYVWVDALLNYATAVGYGANQEKFDGTFPANVHL
;
A
#
# COMPACT_ATOMS: atom_id res chain seq x y z
N LYS A 1 1.72 21.43 -17.03
CA LYS A 1 2.96 20.62 -16.84
C LYS A 1 2.71 19.23 -17.44
N LEU A 2 3.74 18.50 -17.90
CA LEU A 2 3.62 17.11 -18.37
C LEU A 2 4.27 16.15 -17.37
N CYS A 3 3.72 14.95 -17.22
CA CYS A 3 4.34 13.86 -16.46
C CYS A 3 5.70 13.51 -17.08
N PRO A 4 6.80 13.42 -16.31
CA PRO A 4 8.13 13.16 -16.86
C PRO A 4 8.24 11.77 -17.51
N ILE A 5 7.45 10.79 -17.05
CA ILE A 5 7.44 9.41 -17.53
C ILE A 5 6.45 9.26 -18.69
N HIS A 6 5.18 9.61 -18.48
CA HIS A 6 4.09 9.31 -19.43
C HIS A 6 3.80 10.41 -20.46
N LYS A 7 4.44 11.59 -20.33
CA LYS A 7 4.27 12.77 -21.21
C LYS A 7 2.83 13.28 -21.37
N LYS A 8 1.93 12.91 -20.46
CA LYS A 8 0.54 13.41 -20.42
C LYS A 8 0.42 14.70 -19.58
N PRO A 9 -0.54 15.59 -19.89
CA PRO A 9 -0.87 16.72 -19.03
C PRO A 9 -1.16 16.27 -17.60
N VAL A 10 -0.60 16.99 -16.63
CA VAL A 10 -0.94 16.82 -15.21
C VAL A 10 -1.83 17.96 -14.78
N GLU A 11 -2.79 17.63 -13.92
CA GLU A 11 -3.69 18.58 -13.28
C GLU A 11 -3.28 18.74 -11.82
N LEU A 12 -3.41 19.97 -11.31
CA LEU A 12 -3.21 20.24 -9.90
C LEU A 12 -4.51 19.90 -9.18
N LEU A 13 -4.46 18.91 -8.31
CA LEU A 13 -5.59 18.52 -7.48
C LEU A 13 -5.30 18.87 -6.02
N LYS A 14 -6.33 19.34 -5.32
CA LYS A 14 -6.30 19.59 -3.89
C LYS A 14 -7.55 18.95 -3.30
N GLU A 15 -7.32 17.99 -2.41
CA GLU A 15 -8.36 17.19 -1.78
C GLU A 15 -8.05 17.08 -0.29
N GLU A 16 -9.09 17.09 0.53
CA GLU A 16 -8.98 16.58 1.90
C GLU A 16 -8.83 15.06 1.80
N ASN A 17 -7.99 14.44 2.63
CA ASN A 17 -7.72 13.00 2.57
C ASN A 17 -7.24 12.49 3.94
N TYR A 18 -7.54 11.23 4.24
CA TYR A 18 -6.94 10.47 5.32
C TYR A 18 -5.56 9.95 4.91
N PHE A 19 -4.62 9.98 5.84
CA PHE A 19 -3.24 9.54 5.62
C PHE A 19 -2.86 8.39 6.56
N PHE A 20 -2.19 7.39 5.99
CA PHE A 20 -1.48 6.39 6.75
C PHE A 20 -0.07 6.91 7.07
N LYS A 21 0.32 6.81 8.34
CA LYS A 21 1.62 7.25 8.86
C LYS A 21 2.78 6.34 8.44
N LEU A 22 2.95 6.15 7.14
CA LEU A 22 3.99 5.30 6.56
C LEU A 22 5.39 5.77 6.95
N SER A 23 5.58 7.07 7.19
CA SER A 23 6.85 7.64 7.63
C SER A 23 7.41 6.98 8.89
N GLU A 24 6.56 6.54 9.82
CA GLU A 24 6.97 5.87 11.07
C GLU A 24 7.45 4.42 10.85
N TYR A 25 7.18 3.83 9.67
CA TYR A 25 7.53 2.44 9.36
C TYR A 25 8.87 2.28 8.65
N GLY A 26 9.49 3.37 8.14
CA GLY A 26 10.76 3.30 7.42
C GLY A 26 11.84 2.48 8.14
N PRO A 27 12.19 2.80 9.41
CA PRO A 27 13.19 2.03 10.16
C PRO A 27 12.82 0.55 10.35
N LYS A 28 11.53 0.25 10.61
CA LYS A 28 11.04 -1.12 10.80
C LYS A 28 11.13 -1.93 9.51
N LEU A 29 10.85 -1.31 8.36
CA LEU A 29 10.97 -1.94 7.05
C LEU A 29 12.43 -2.27 6.72
N LEU A 30 13.36 -1.34 6.96
CA LEU A 30 14.79 -1.58 6.74
C LEU A 30 15.33 -2.71 7.61
N GLU A 31 14.95 -2.74 8.90
CA GLU A 31 15.29 -3.84 9.80
C GLU A 31 14.74 -5.17 9.28
N PHE A 32 13.49 -5.19 8.85
CA PHE A 32 12.86 -6.38 8.29
C PHE A 32 13.56 -6.87 7.01
N TYR A 33 13.92 -5.99 6.08
CA TYR A 33 14.61 -6.36 4.85
C TYR A 33 16.06 -6.81 5.07
N ALA A 34 16.71 -6.31 6.11
CA ALA A 34 18.04 -6.77 6.53
C ALA A 34 17.96 -8.18 7.14
N ALA A 35 16.96 -8.45 7.98
CA ALA A 35 16.75 -9.76 8.59
C ALA A 35 16.22 -10.82 7.60
N ASN A 36 15.55 -10.40 6.51
CA ASN A 36 14.90 -11.28 5.55
C ASN A 36 15.39 -11.00 4.11
N PRO A 37 16.65 -11.35 3.75
CA PRO A 37 17.21 -11.02 2.44
C PRO A 37 16.47 -11.66 1.25
N GLY A 38 15.72 -12.74 1.49
CA GLY A 38 14.90 -13.41 0.49
C GLY A 38 13.49 -12.82 0.27
N PHE A 39 13.08 -11.80 1.03
CA PHE A 39 11.69 -11.29 0.99
C PHE A 39 11.33 -10.59 -0.32
N ILE A 40 12.31 -9.96 -0.98
CA ILE A 40 12.14 -9.28 -2.27
C ILE A 40 13.12 -9.90 -3.26
N GLN A 41 12.61 -10.31 -4.42
CA GLN A 41 13.40 -10.92 -5.50
C GLN A 41 12.95 -10.34 -6.85
N PRO A 42 13.86 -10.19 -7.84
CA PRO A 42 15.30 -10.44 -7.75
C PRO A 42 16.04 -9.39 -6.91
N GLU A 43 17.33 -9.62 -6.64
CA GLU A 43 18.17 -8.72 -5.84
C GLU A 43 18.17 -7.26 -6.35
N SER A 44 18.06 -7.04 -7.65
CA SER A 44 17.95 -5.68 -8.22
C SER A 44 16.73 -4.93 -7.69
N ALA A 45 15.55 -5.57 -7.67
CA ALA A 45 14.33 -4.98 -7.13
C ALA A 45 14.43 -4.74 -5.62
N ARG A 46 15.07 -5.67 -4.89
CA ARG A 46 15.37 -5.48 -3.46
C ARG A 46 16.20 -4.22 -3.23
N ASN A 47 17.26 -4.03 -4.01
CA ASN A 47 18.15 -2.88 -3.87
C ASN A 47 17.42 -1.56 -4.18
N GLU A 48 16.56 -1.54 -5.20
CA GLU A 48 15.72 -0.38 -5.50
C GLU A 48 14.76 -0.04 -4.35
N VAL A 49 14.06 -1.04 -3.80
CA VAL A 49 13.14 -0.84 -2.68
C VAL A 49 13.87 -0.37 -1.42
N VAL A 50 14.99 -1.00 -1.07
CA VAL A 50 15.78 -0.61 0.11
C VAL A 50 16.28 0.83 -0.05
N ASN A 51 16.88 1.17 -1.19
CA ASN A 51 17.37 2.54 -1.46
C ASN A 51 16.24 3.58 -1.44
N PHE A 52 15.03 3.21 -1.88
CA PHE A 52 13.86 4.09 -1.80
C PHE A 52 13.44 4.34 -0.34
N VAL A 53 13.40 3.30 0.49
CA VAL A 53 13.04 3.45 1.92
C VAL A 53 14.10 4.22 2.70
N GLU A 54 15.39 4.03 2.38
CA GLU A 54 16.51 4.76 2.99
C GLU A 54 16.45 6.28 2.74
N GLN A 55 15.85 6.72 1.64
CA GLN A 55 15.62 8.16 1.37
C GLN A 55 14.58 8.79 2.29
N GLY A 56 13.86 7.98 3.08
CA GLY A 56 12.79 8.40 3.96
C GLY A 56 11.41 8.29 3.30
N LEU A 57 10.43 7.84 4.07
CA LEU A 57 9.05 7.68 3.61
C LEU A 57 8.19 8.87 4.02
N GLN A 58 7.30 9.28 3.12
CA GLN A 58 6.23 10.22 3.41
C GLN A 58 4.95 9.48 3.78
N ASP A 59 4.07 10.16 4.52
CA ASP A 59 2.75 9.63 4.81
C ASP A 59 1.94 9.43 3.52
N LEU A 60 1.21 8.33 3.46
CA LEU A 60 0.51 7.89 2.26
C LEU A 60 -0.96 8.29 2.35
N SER A 61 -1.47 9.02 1.35
CA SER A 61 -2.92 9.28 1.24
C SER A 61 -3.68 7.98 0.92
N ILE A 62 -4.57 7.57 1.83
CA ILE A 62 -5.32 6.31 1.79
C ILE A 62 -6.80 6.46 1.44
N SER A 63 -7.29 7.68 1.24
CA SER A 63 -8.66 7.95 0.82
C SER A 63 -8.72 8.88 -0.38
N ARG A 64 -9.90 9.04 -0.99
CA ARG A 64 -10.24 10.08 -1.97
C ARG A 64 -11.62 10.66 -1.67
N SER A 65 -11.84 11.93 -2.00
CA SER A 65 -13.13 12.62 -1.82
C SER A 65 -13.75 13.13 -3.13
N THR A 66 -13.13 12.84 -4.28
CA THR A 66 -13.49 13.41 -5.59
C THR A 66 -14.33 12.48 -6.46
N PHE A 67 -14.59 11.25 -6.00
CA PHE A 67 -15.46 10.29 -6.66
C PHE A 67 -16.01 9.29 -5.65
N ASP A 68 -17.19 8.75 -5.96
CA ASP A 68 -17.97 7.93 -5.03
C ASP A 68 -17.81 6.41 -5.29
N TRP A 69 -17.11 6.03 -6.36
CA TRP A 69 -16.91 4.62 -6.71
C TRP A 69 -15.73 4.01 -5.92
N GLY A 70 -16.05 3.29 -4.85
CA GLY A 70 -15.09 2.56 -4.02
C GLY A 70 -15.72 2.06 -2.72
N VAL A 71 -14.88 1.53 -1.83
CA VAL A 71 -15.31 1.15 -0.46
C VAL A 71 -15.37 2.43 0.39
N PRO A 72 -16.51 2.77 1.02
CA PRO A 72 -16.61 3.97 1.84
C PRO A 72 -15.76 3.85 3.11
N VAL A 73 -15.19 4.98 3.57
CA VAL A 73 -14.54 5.05 4.87
C VAL A 73 -15.61 4.86 5.96
N PRO A 74 -15.47 3.91 6.90
CA PRO A 74 -16.57 3.55 7.81
C PRO A 74 -17.08 4.67 8.72
N TRP A 75 -16.28 5.72 8.93
CA TRP A 75 -16.59 6.87 9.80
C TRP A 75 -16.79 8.17 9.02
N ASP A 76 -16.66 8.17 7.69
CA ASP A 76 -16.74 9.38 6.86
C ASP A 76 -17.19 9.03 5.44
N ASP A 77 -18.49 9.21 5.17
CA ASP A 77 -19.14 8.83 3.91
C ASP A 77 -18.77 9.72 2.72
N LYS A 78 -18.08 10.84 2.95
CA LYS A 78 -17.51 11.70 1.90
C LYS A 78 -16.24 11.13 1.29
N HIS A 79 -15.69 10.08 1.90
CA HIS A 79 -14.44 9.49 1.49
C HIS A 79 -14.62 8.04 1.07
N VAL A 80 -13.93 7.68 -0.02
CA VAL A 80 -13.72 6.28 -0.42
C VAL A 80 -12.26 5.89 -0.17
N ILE A 81 -12.04 4.63 0.19
CA ILE A 81 -10.71 4.03 0.35
C ILE A 81 -10.01 4.04 -1.02
N TYR A 82 -8.77 4.51 -1.03
CA TYR A 82 -7.98 4.56 -2.26
C TYR A 82 -7.71 3.15 -2.78
N VAL A 83 -7.87 2.94 -4.09
CA VAL A 83 -7.89 1.62 -4.74
C VAL A 83 -6.72 0.72 -4.36
N TRP A 84 -5.51 1.26 -4.16
CA TRP A 84 -4.36 0.43 -3.78
C TRP A 84 -4.44 -0.13 -2.37
N VAL A 85 -5.13 0.55 -1.45
CA VAL A 85 -5.34 0.05 -0.09
C VAL A 85 -6.35 -1.08 -0.08
N ASP A 86 -7.50 -0.87 -0.72
CA ASP A 86 -8.55 -1.90 -0.84
C ASP A 86 -8.05 -3.12 -1.62
N ALA A 87 -7.37 -2.90 -2.76
CA ALA A 87 -6.85 -3.98 -3.58
C ALA A 87 -5.85 -4.86 -2.81
N LEU A 88 -4.95 -4.31 -2.00
CA LEU A 88 -3.97 -5.12 -1.25
C LEU A 88 -4.63 -6.05 -0.23
N LEU A 89 -5.79 -5.67 0.32
CA LEU A 89 -6.51 -6.51 1.28
C LEU A 89 -7.08 -7.78 0.65
N ASN A 90 -7.18 -7.86 -0.68
CA ASN A 90 -7.67 -9.06 -1.37
C ASN A 90 -6.89 -10.32 -0.99
N TYR A 91 -5.58 -10.21 -0.76
CA TYR A 91 -4.74 -11.36 -0.43
C TYR A 91 -5.09 -11.98 0.92
N ALA A 92 -5.53 -11.15 1.87
CA ALA A 92 -5.98 -11.59 3.19
C ALA A 92 -7.44 -12.05 3.16
N THR A 93 -8.33 -11.29 2.51
CA THR A 93 -9.77 -11.58 2.51
C THR A 93 -10.12 -12.82 1.69
N ALA A 94 -9.43 -13.08 0.57
CA ALA A 94 -9.64 -14.28 -0.23
C ALA A 94 -9.35 -15.59 0.54
N VAL A 95 -8.45 -15.52 1.53
CA VAL A 95 -8.06 -16.67 2.35
C VAL A 95 -8.75 -16.69 3.72
N GLY A 96 -9.71 -15.80 3.97
CA GLY A 96 -10.63 -15.93 5.11
C GLY A 96 -10.55 -14.83 6.16
N TYR A 97 -9.75 -13.79 5.96
CA TYR A 97 -9.69 -12.67 6.91
C TYR A 97 -11.09 -12.06 7.15
N GLY A 98 -11.54 -12.05 8.41
CA GLY A 98 -12.84 -11.54 8.81
C GLY A 98 -14.05 -12.44 8.49
N ALA A 99 -13.87 -13.61 7.87
CA ALA A 99 -14.96 -14.49 7.46
C ALA A 99 -14.77 -15.97 7.86
N ASN A 100 -13.54 -16.49 7.84
CA ASN A 100 -13.19 -17.86 8.23
C ASN A 100 -11.77 -17.90 8.81
N GLN A 101 -11.68 -17.89 10.13
CA GLN A 101 -10.40 -17.82 10.85
C GLN A 101 -9.54 -19.07 10.64
N GLU A 102 -10.13 -20.26 10.61
CA GLU A 102 -9.40 -21.52 10.40
C GLU A 102 -8.71 -21.53 9.03
N LYS A 103 -9.41 -21.09 7.98
CA LYS A 103 -8.83 -20.94 6.63
C LYS A 103 -7.72 -19.90 6.62
N PHE A 104 -7.92 -18.76 7.29
CA PHE A 104 -6.96 -17.67 7.33
C PHE A 104 -5.65 -18.11 8.01
N ASP A 105 -5.75 -18.71 9.20
CA ASP A 105 -4.60 -19.20 9.97
C ASP A 105 -3.84 -20.31 9.25
N GLY A 106 -4.54 -21.14 8.47
CA GLY A 106 -3.93 -22.21 7.67
C GLY A 106 -3.27 -21.75 6.37
N THR A 107 -3.49 -20.51 5.91
CA THR A 107 -3.07 -20.05 4.57
C THR A 107 -2.24 -18.76 4.59
N PHE A 108 -2.42 -17.89 5.60
CA PHE A 108 -1.72 -16.63 5.73
C PHE A 108 -0.58 -16.75 6.77
N PRO A 109 0.61 -16.17 6.56
CA PRO A 109 1.02 -15.33 5.42
C PRO A 109 1.28 -16.13 4.14
N ALA A 110 1.11 -15.48 2.99
CA ALA A 110 1.43 -16.07 1.68
C ALA A 110 2.92 -16.41 1.57
N ASN A 111 3.25 -17.50 0.90
CA ASN A 111 4.65 -17.86 0.64
C ASN A 111 5.29 -16.97 -0.44
N VAL A 112 4.51 -16.57 -1.46
CA VAL A 112 4.98 -15.74 -2.59
C VAL A 112 3.83 -14.84 -3.08
N HIS A 113 4.14 -13.58 -3.35
CA HIS A 113 3.32 -12.69 -4.18
C HIS A 113 4.06 -12.47 -5.51
N LEU A 114 3.43 -12.83 -6.63
CA LEU A 114 3.98 -12.73 -7.99
C LEU A 114 3.39 -11.53 -8.75
#